data_AF-A0A2S4PJU2-F1
#
_entry.id   AF-A0A2S4PJU2-F1
#
_cell.length_a   1.000
_cell.length_b   1.000
_cell.length_c   1.000
_cell.angle_alpha   90.00
_cell.angle_beta   90.00
_cell.angle_gamma   90.00
#
_symmetry.space_group_name_H-M   'P 1'
#
loop_
_entity.id
_entity.type
_entity.pdbx_description
1 polymer ?
#
loop_
_entity_poly.entity_id
_entity_poly.type
_entity_poly.pdbx_seq_one_letter_code
_entity_poly.pdbx_strand_id
1 'polypeptide(L)'
;MGSERSIEMADYDRVGLFKGKQPASRWLARLAYERKRVGRKIIPEEFFEAVEILFEDDAANWLDSNVRYRRIIDNRESATMEDVDEFETAMRCEFPTKSPNIRDERTLQEDIGNFSQGPDETLYSYFSRAQKFLKRSYGRDVKVDGSPPLTPIEMVVLSGIISAFLGGLKDNKIRITVLMKSTAVSGSLRTAYEAAEDAREEKKEFELLKSHFTQERGRPLNAVLADIKRSGHQPFIQDTRRNWGPTEQKQPEPQWKTQENQNERTESFRNMGKFSSNNKPPKTLSRHPLINGTTNYNKEMGIIYIRRGERGHKKPECTGAALDWWEQLYLKEIGTNSNYPWFSHNGSGLRFRDIDDSSWRR
;
A
#
# COMPACT_ATOMS: atom_id res chain seq x y z
N MET A 1 -50.11 -51.90 4.75
CA MET A 1 -49.28 -51.35 3.67
C MET A 1 -49.19 -49.85 3.90
N GLY A 2 -48.16 -49.41 4.63
CA GLY A 2 -47.92 -47.98 4.86
C GLY A 2 -47.29 -47.40 3.61
N SER A 3 -47.98 -46.42 3.02
CA SER A 3 -47.52 -45.62 1.88
C SER A 3 -46.12 -45.07 2.17
N GLU A 4 -45.11 -45.60 1.46
CA GLU A 4 -43.83 -44.92 1.27
C GLU A 4 -44.15 -43.56 0.65
N ARG A 5 -44.17 -42.51 1.47
CA ARG A 5 -44.19 -41.14 0.96
C ARG A 5 -42.92 -40.99 0.13
N SER A 6 -43.08 -41.00 -1.18
CA SER A 6 -42.04 -40.62 -2.13
C SER A 6 -41.51 -39.27 -1.68
N ILE A 7 -40.27 -39.25 -1.22
CA ILE A 7 -39.65 -38.05 -0.71
C ILE A 7 -39.29 -37.21 -1.95
N GLU A 8 -40.12 -36.23 -2.29
CA GLU A 8 -39.86 -35.32 -3.40
C GLU A 8 -38.59 -34.50 -3.08
N MET A 9 -37.54 -34.69 -3.87
CA MET A 9 -36.28 -33.97 -3.72
C MET A 9 -36.33 -32.63 -4.47
N ALA A 10 -35.49 -31.68 -4.08
CA ALA A 10 -35.37 -30.42 -4.79
C ALA A 10 -34.94 -30.67 -6.24
N ASP A 11 -35.64 -30.06 -7.18
CA ASP A 11 -35.34 -30.16 -8.61
C ASP A 11 -34.28 -29.11 -8.97
N TYR A 12 -33.01 -29.55 -9.01
CA TYR A 12 -31.87 -28.66 -9.26
C TYR A 12 -31.87 -28.07 -10.68
N ASP A 13 -32.56 -28.68 -11.64
CA ASP A 13 -32.72 -28.12 -12.98
C ASP A 13 -33.55 -26.83 -12.96
N ARG A 14 -34.51 -26.72 -12.02
CA ARG A 14 -35.34 -25.51 -11.84
C ARG A 14 -34.61 -24.37 -11.15
N VAL A 15 -33.64 -24.69 -10.30
CA VAL A 15 -32.77 -23.69 -9.67
C VAL A 15 -31.89 -23.02 -10.73
N GLY A 16 -31.36 -23.85 -11.63
CA GLY A 16 -30.51 -23.46 -12.75
C GLY A 16 -29.08 -23.14 -12.31
N LEU A 17 -28.18 -23.15 -13.28
CA LEU A 17 -26.75 -22.94 -13.06
C LEU A 17 -26.43 -21.52 -12.57
N PHE A 18 -25.41 -21.41 -11.74
CA PHE A 18 -24.83 -20.16 -11.28
C PHE A 18 -23.45 -19.95 -11.88
N LYS A 19 -23.38 -19.09 -12.91
CA LYS A 19 -22.14 -18.80 -13.66
C LYS A 19 -21.34 -17.59 -13.13
N GLY A 20 -21.76 -16.99 -12.01
CA GLY A 20 -21.15 -15.78 -11.45
C GLY A 20 -21.52 -14.46 -12.16
N LYS A 21 -22.28 -14.48 -13.26
CA LYS A 21 -22.70 -13.27 -14.00
C LYS A 21 -23.98 -12.61 -13.48
N GLN A 22 -24.77 -13.37 -12.73
CA GLN A 22 -26.01 -12.90 -12.13
C GLN A 22 -25.81 -12.66 -10.63
N PRO A 23 -26.62 -11.80 -10.00
CA PRO A 23 -26.57 -11.66 -8.56
C PRO A 23 -26.80 -12.96 -7.81
N ALA A 24 -25.99 -13.21 -6.77
CA ALA A 24 -26.16 -14.32 -5.85
C ALA A 24 -27.57 -14.33 -5.24
N SER A 25 -28.09 -13.15 -4.88
CA SER A 25 -29.44 -13.01 -4.32
C SER A 25 -30.54 -13.61 -5.19
N ARG A 26 -30.42 -13.49 -6.52
CA ARG A 26 -31.39 -14.04 -7.46
C ARG A 26 -31.34 -15.57 -7.51
N TRP A 27 -30.14 -16.13 -7.50
CA TRP A 27 -29.96 -17.58 -7.51
C TRP A 27 -30.36 -18.21 -6.17
N LEU A 28 -29.94 -17.62 -5.04
CA LEU A 28 -30.34 -18.04 -3.70
C LEU A 28 -31.87 -18.00 -3.52
N ALA A 29 -32.55 -17.00 -4.10
CA ALA A 29 -34.00 -16.93 -4.07
C ALA A 29 -34.68 -18.09 -4.84
N ARG A 30 -34.11 -18.53 -5.97
CA ARG A 30 -34.61 -19.71 -6.70
C ARG A 30 -34.40 -20.99 -5.90
N LEU A 31 -33.21 -21.16 -5.33
CA LEU A 31 -32.92 -22.31 -4.48
C LEU A 31 -33.86 -22.37 -3.27
N ALA A 32 -34.09 -21.23 -2.61
CA ALA A 32 -35.03 -21.12 -1.50
C ALA A 32 -36.48 -21.41 -1.92
N TYR A 33 -36.91 -20.95 -3.11
CA TYR A 33 -38.24 -21.22 -3.65
C TYR A 33 -38.46 -22.72 -3.91
N GLU A 34 -37.52 -23.39 -4.57
CA GLU A 34 -37.62 -24.83 -4.84
C GLU A 34 -37.63 -25.65 -3.55
N ARG A 35 -36.82 -25.28 -2.56
CA ARG A 35 -36.83 -25.91 -1.23
C ARG A 35 -38.15 -25.73 -0.49
N LYS A 36 -38.73 -24.53 -0.58
CA LYS A 36 -40.05 -24.26 -0.01
C LYS A 36 -41.14 -25.05 -0.71
N ARG A 37 -41.05 -25.27 -2.02
CA ARG A 37 -41.99 -26.09 -2.81
C ARG A 37 -42.03 -27.53 -2.31
N VAL A 38 -40.87 -28.12 -2.01
CA VAL A 38 -40.76 -29.49 -1.47
C VAL A 38 -40.98 -29.56 0.06
N GLY A 39 -41.31 -28.44 0.71
CA GLY A 39 -41.65 -28.39 2.14
C GLY A 39 -40.50 -28.70 3.10
N ARG A 40 -39.24 -28.57 2.65
CA ARG A 40 -38.06 -28.94 3.43
C ARG A 40 -37.39 -27.73 4.08
N LYS A 41 -36.83 -27.95 5.27
CA LYS A 41 -35.93 -27.00 5.92
C LYS A 41 -34.57 -27.00 5.21
N ILE A 42 -33.79 -25.95 5.43
CA ILE A 42 -32.40 -25.91 4.95
C ILE A 42 -31.60 -26.97 5.70
N ILE A 43 -31.06 -27.93 4.95
CA ILE A 43 -30.06 -28.88 5.41
C ILE A 43 -28.73 -28.39 4.84
N PRO A 44 -27.71 -28.10 5.68
CA PRO A 44 -26.41 -27.61 5.21
C PRO A 44 -25.74 -28.51 4.18
N GLU A 45 -25.81 -29.82 4.38
CA GLU A 45 -25.27 -30.81 3.45
C GLU A 45 -25.88 -30.67 2.04
N GLU A 46 -27.22 -30.69 1.94
CA GLU A 46 -27.95 -30.50 0.67
C GLU A 46 -27.70 -29.11 0.07
N PHE A 47 -27.39 -28.10 0.88
CA PHE A 47 -26.99 -26.77 0.39
C PHE A 47 -25.63 -26.81 -0.30
N PHE A 48 -24.62 -27.37 0.35
CA PHE A 48 -23.29 -27.45 -0.22
C PHE A 48 -23.19 -28.43 -1.39
N GLU A 49 -24.02 -29.48 -1.41
CA GLU A 49 -24.18 -30.33 -2.59
C GLU A 49 -24.76 -29.56 -3.79
N ALA A 50 -25.81 -28.76 -3.58
CA ALA A 50 -26.36 -27.93 -4.64
C ALA A 50 -25.35 -26.89 -5.15
N VAL A 51 -24.53 -26.31 -4.25
CA VAL A 51 -23.45 -25.39 -4.62
C VAL A 51 -22.43 -26.08 -5.50
N GLU A 52 -21.97 -27.28 -5.12
CA GLU A 52 -20.98 -28.06 -5.88
C GLU A 52 -21.45 -28.38 -7.31
N ILE A 53 -22.71 -28.76 -7.46
CA ILE A 53 -23.27 -29.20 -8.74
C ILE A 53 -23.63 -28.03 -9.65
N LEU A 54 -24.14 -26.93 -9.06
CA LEU A 54 -24.76 -25.85 -9.84
C LEU A 54 -23.83 -24.66 -10.11
N PHE A 55 -22.65 -24.60 -9.49
CA PHE A 55 -21.69 -23.54 -9.74
C PHE A 55 -20.87 -23.85 -11.00
N GLU A 56 -20.77 -22.88 -11.89
CA GLU A 56 -20.00 -22.95 -13.12
C GLU A 56 -19.20 -21.66 -13.35
N ASP A 57 -18.27 -21.71 -14.32
CA ASP A 57 -17.54 -20.56 -14.83
C ASP A 57 -16.89 -19.73 -13.69
N ASP A 58 -17.16 -18.43 -13.63
CA ASP A 58 -16.59 -17.51 -12.64
C ASP A 58 -16.96 -17.88 -11.20
N ALA A 59 -18.13 -18.50 -10.99
CA ALA A 59 -18.56 -18.92 -9.67
C ALA A 59 -17.81 -20.16 -9.18
N ALA A 60 -17.61 -21.15 -10.06
CA ALA A 60 -16.78 -22.32 -9.75
C ALA A 60 -15.34 -21.89 -9.44
N ASN A 61 -14.76 -21.01 -10.27
CA ASN A 61 -13.42 -20.46 -10.03
C ASN A 61 -13.30 -19.75 -8.68
N TRP A 62 -14.32 -18.96 -8.29
CA TRP A 62 -14.35 -18.30 -6.97
C TRP A 62 -14.42 -19.32 -5.83
N LEU A 63 -15.26 -20.34 -5.98
CA LEU A 63 -15.44 -21.39 -4.99
C LEU A 63 -14.15 -22.18 -4.77
N ASP A 64 -13.52 -22.63 -5.86
CA ASP A 64 -12.28 -23.41 -5.84
C ASP A 64 -11.08 -22.59 -5.33
N SER A 65 -11.11 -21.28 -5.54
CA SER A 65 -10.10 -20.36 -4.98
C SER A 65 -10.24 -20.16 -3.46
N ASN A 66 -11.38 -20.53 -2.87
CA ASN A 66 -11.65 -20.33 -1.44
C ASN A 66 -11.47 -21.64 -0.66
N VAL A 67 -10.26 -21.84 -0.14
CA VAL A 67 -9.88 -23.05 0.62
C VAL A 67 -10.85 -23.37 1.76
N ARG A 68 -11.45 -22.36 2.41
CA ARG A 68 -12.42 -22.58 3.48
C ARG A 68 -13.68 -23.26 2.94
N TYR A 69 -14.28 -22.71 1.88
CA TYR A 69 -15.52 -23.26 1.32
C TYR A 69 -15.28 -24.61 0.66
N ARG A 70 -14.13 -24.80 0.03
CA ARG A 70 -13.74 -26.12 -0.51
C ARG A 70 -13.71 -27.19 0.59
N ARG A 71 -13.08 -26.92 1.75
CA ARG A 71 -13.08 -27.85 2.90
C ARG A 71 -14.49 -28.14 3.43
N ILE A 72 -15.37 -27.14 3.44
CA ILE A 72 -16.75 -27.31 3.90
C ILE A 72 -17.52 -28.20 2.92
N ILE A 73 -17.36 -28.02 1.60
CA ILE A 73 -18.04 -28.86 0.61
C ILE A 73 -17.51 -30.29 0.63
N ASP A 74 -16.19 -30.45 0.73
CA ASP A 74 -15.56 -31.77 0.80
C ASP A 74 -15.99 -32.54 2.07
N ASN A 75 -16.30 -31.82 3.16
CA ASN A 75 -16.82 -32.38 4.41
C ASN A 75 -18.28 -31.96 4.70
N ARG A 76 -19.11 -31.86 3.66
CA ARG A 76 -20.47 -31.26 3.73
C ARG A 76 -21.40 -31.94 4.74
N GLU A 77 -21.18 -33.20 5.06
CA GLU A 77 -21.92 -33.95 6.10
C GLU A 77 -21.76 -33.32 7.50
N SER A 78 -20.67 -32.60 7.73
CA SER A 78 -20.37 -31.89 8.99
C SER A 78 -20.74 -30.41 8.97
N ALA A 79 -21.29 -29.91 7.85
CA ALA A 79 -21.58 -28.50 7.68
C ALA A 79 -22.71 -28.03 8.61
N THR A 80 -22.55 -26.81 9.12
CA THR A 80 -23.51 -26.21 10.05
C THR A 80 -24.37 -25.14 9.38
N MET A 81 -25.43 -24.71 10.05
CA MET A 81 -26.22 -23.57 9.59
C MET A 81 -25.42 -22.25 9.62
N GLU A 82 -24.41 -22.13 10.48
CA GLU A 82 -23.51 -20.99 10.52
C GLU A 82 -22.64 -20.94 9.25
N ASP A 83 -22.16 -22.10 8.78
CA ASP A 83 -21.42 -22.19 7.51
C ASP A 83 -22.28 -21.76 6.32
N VAL A 84 -23.58 -22.11 6.32
CA VAL A 84 -24.52 -21.68 5.28
C VAL A 84 -24.70 -20.16 5.32
N ASP A 85 -24.94 -19.56 6.49
CA ASP A 85 -25.13 -18.12 6.62
C ASP A 85 -23.88 -17.33 6.22
N GLU A 86 -22.70 -17.79 6.63
CA GLU A 86 -21.43 -17.19 6.24
C GLU A 86 -21.20 -17.33 4.74
N PHE A 87 -21.46 -18.50 4.17
CA PHE A 87 -21.33 -18.73 2.73
C PHE A 87 -22.27 -17.83 1.93
N GLU A 88 -23.56 -17.77 2.30
CA GLU A 88 -24.50 -16.88 1.62
C GLU A 88 -24.08 -15.41 1.71
N THR A 89 -23.55 -14.99 2.86
CA THR A 89 -23.04 -13.64 3.06
C THR A 89 -21.87 -13.36 2.13
N ALA A 90 -20.89 -14.26 2.06
CA ALA A 90 -19.74 -14.12 1.18
C ALA A 90 -20.14 -14.16 -0.30
N MET A 91 -21.04 -15.06 -0.67
CA MET A 91 -21.57 -15.17 -2.03
C MET A 91 -22.30 -13.89 -2.45
N ARG A 92 -23.12 -13.30 -1.57
CA ARG A 92 -23.77 -11.99 -1.82
C ARG A 92 -22.78 -10.83 -1.92
N CYS A 93 -21.65 -10.93 -1.23
CA CYS A 93 -20.57 -9.94 -1.34
C CYS A 93 -19.81 -10.06 -2.66
N GLU A 94 -19.54 -11.29 -3.12
CA GLU A 94 -18.83 -11.52 -4.37
C GLU A 94 -19.71 -11.21 -5.59
N PHE A 95 -20.99 -11.59 -5.54
CA PHE A 95 -21.94 -11.43 -6.65
C PHE A 95 -23.16 -10.57 -6.25
N PRO A 96 -23.01 -9.24 -6.12
CA PRO A 96 -24.04 -8.36 -5.58
C PRO A 96 -25.24 -8.13 -6.53
N THR A 97 -26.42 -7.84 -5.95
CA THR A 97 -27.70 -7.53 -6.65
C THR A 97 -27.65 -6.33 -7.58
N LYS A 98 -26.77 -5.38 -7.26
CA LYS A 98 -26.49 -4.20 -8.05
C LYS A 98 -24.97 -4.18 -8.20
N SER A 99 -24.46 -4.05 -9.43
CA SER A 99 -23.12 -3.47 -9.59
C SER A 99 -23.10 -2.22 -8.71
N PRO A 100 -22.09 -2.03 -7.84
CA PRO A 100 -22.06 -0.88 -6.94
C PRO A 100 -22.40 0.36 -7.76
N ASN A 101 -23.54 0.95 -7.42
CA ASN A 101 -24.18 1.99 -8.21
C ASN A 101 -23.15 3.12 -8.35
N ILE A 102 -22.87 3.57 -9.57
CA ILE A 102 -22.01 4.74 -9.88
C ILE A 102 -22.65 6.06 -9.34
N ARG A 103 -23.59 5.95 -8.40
CA ARG A 103 -24.47 7.01 -7.90
C ARG A 103 -24.44 7.19 -6.38
N ASP A 104 -23.46 6.62 -5.68
CA ASP A 104 -22.98 7.32 -4.48
C ASP A 104 -22.09 8.45 -5.00
N GLU A 105 -22.69 9.63 -5.13
CA GLU A 105 -22.06 10.88 -5.61
C GLU A 105 -21.05 11.43 -4.58
N ARG A 106 -20.29 10.54 -3.92
CA ARG A 106 -18.99 10.87 -3.36
C ARG A 106 -17.97 10.45 -4.39
N THR A 107 -17.19 11.41 -4.86
CA THR A 107 -16.08 11.09 -5.75
C THR A 107 -15.17 10.09 -5.04
N LEU A 108 -14.56 9.15 -5.77
CA LEU A 108 -13.52 8.27 -5.23
C LEU A 108 -12.46 9.09 -4.46
N GLN A 109 -12.21 10.31 -4.93
CA GLN A 109 -11.37 11.32 -4.29
C GLN A 109 -11.82 11.70 -2.86
N GLU A 110 -13.12 11.97 -2.66
CA GLU A 110 -13.69 12.29 -1.34
C GLU A 110 -13.67 11.09 -0.41
N ASP A 111 -13.96 9.89 -0.93
CA ASP A 111 -13.90 8.67 -0.12
C ASP A 111 -12.47 8.35 0.29
N ILE A 112 -11.48 8.56 -0.59
CA ILE A 112 -10.04 8.48 -0.26
C ILE A 112 -9.67 9.53 0.80
N GLY A 113 -10.12 10.78 0.63
CA GLY A 113 -9.79 11.87 1.55
C GLY A 113 -10.35 11.69 2.97
N ASN A 114 -11.49 11.02 3.10
CA ASN A 114 -12.16 10.77 4.38
C ASN A 114 -11.85 9.39 4.98
N PHE A 115 -10.99 8.60 4.34
CA PHE A 115 -10.72 7.23 4.78
C PHE A 115 -9.76 7.20 5.98
N SER A 116 -10.33 7.18 7.19
CA SER A 116 -9.58 7.10 8.44
C SER A 116 -10.03 5.96 9.35
N GLN A 117 -9.11 5.47 10.18
CA GLN A 117 -9.37 4.48 11.21
C GLN A 117 -10.27 5.06 12.30
N GLY A 118 -11.34 4.34 12.66
CA GLY A 118 -12.25 4.73 13.74
C GLY A 118 -11.60 4.71 15.12
N PRO A 119 -12.19 5.39 16.12
CA PRO A 119 -11.64 5.44 17.48
C PRO A 119 -11.55 4.04 18.13
N ASP A 120 -12.53 3.18 17.89
CA ASP A 120 -12.56 1.82 18.47
C ASP A 120 -12.32 0.73 17.41
N GLU A 121 -11.89 1.13 16.21
CA GLU A 121 -11.66 0.21 15.11
C GLU A 121 -10.27 -0.44 15.23
N THR A 122 -10.24 -1.77 15.24
CA THR A 122 -8.97 -2.52 15.21
C THR A 122 -8.23 -2.30 13.90
N LEU A 123 -6.91 -2.47 13.91
CA LEU A 123 -6.09 -2.32 12.70
C LEU A 123 -6.50 -3.32 11.61
N TYR A 124 -6.83 -4.55 11.99
CA TYR A 124 -7.35 -5.57 11.08
C TYR A 124 -8.73 -5.22 10.50
N SER A 125 -9.65 -4.72 11.32
CA SER A 125 -10.97 -4.23 10.85
C SER A 125 -10.81 -3.09 9.86
N TYR A 126 -9.89 -2.16 10.14
CA TYR A 126 -9.58 -1.05 9.25
C TYR A 126 -8.97 -1.51 7.93
N PHE A 127 -8.04 -2.46 7.96
CA PHE A 127 -7.47 -3.09 6.78
C PHE A 127 -8.54 -3.81 5.95
N SER A 128 -9.41 -4.58 6.58
CA SER A 128 -10.54 -5.25 5.91
C SER A 128 -11.45 -4.24 5.20
N ARG A 129 -11.64 -3.06 5.80
CA ARG A 129 -12.42 -1.96 5.22
C ARG A 129 -11.71 -1.32 4.03
N ALA A 130 -10.38 -1.21 4.07
CA ALA A 130 -9.56 -0.76 2.95
C ALA A 130 -9.60 -1.74 1.77
N GLN A 131 -9.59 -3.06 2.04
CA GLN A 131 -9.74 -4.08 1.00
C GLN A 131 -11.12 -4.01 0.32
N LYS A 132 -12.20 -3.82 1.10
CA LYS A 132 -13.54 -3.58 0.56
C LYS A 132 -13.59 -2.31 -0.29
N PHE A 133 -12.90 -1.26 0.15
CA PHE A 133 -12.83 0.00 -0.59
C PHE A 133 -12.08 -0.15 -1.93
N LEU A 134 -10.97 -0.89 -1.95
CA LEU A 134 -10.23 -1.23 -3.16
C LEU A 134 -11.10 -1.99 -4.17
N LYS A 135 -11.82 -3.03 -3.70
CA LYS A 135 -12.77 -3.78 -4.53
C LYS A 135 -13.89 -2.91 -5.11
N ARG A 136 -14.47 -2.02 -4.29
CA ARG A 136 -15.52 -1.07 -4.74
C ARG A 136 -15.02 -0.10 -5.81
N SER A 137 -13.72 0.20 -5.80
CA SER A 137 -13.08 1.14 -6.73
C SER A 137 -12.60 0.46 -8.01
N TYR A 138 -12.99 -0.80 -8.26
CA TYR A 138 -12.50 -1.65 -9.35
C TYR A 138 -10.96 -1.81 -9.37
N GLY A 139 -10.32 -1.58 -8.22
CA GLY A 139 -8.89 -1.80 -8.04
C GLY A 139 -8.61 -3.23 -7.59
N ARG A 140 -7.45 -3.75 -8.00
CA ARG A 140 -6.92 -5.01 -7.50
C ARG A 140 -5.66 -4.72 -6.68
N ASP A 141 -5.46 -5.49 -5.62
CA ASP A 141 -4.19 -5.46 -4.90
C ASP A 141 -3.12 -6.20 -5.72
N VAL A 142 -1.84 -5.92 -5.49
CA VAL A 142 -0.76 -6.67 -6.13
C VAL A 142 -0.78 -8.10 -5.59
N LYS A 143 -1.13 -9.06 -6.44
CA LYS A 143 -1.07 -10.49 -6.13
C LYS A 143 0.38 -10.99 -6.26
N VAL A 144 0.70 -12.00 -5.47
CA VAL A 144 2.03 -12.63 -5.44
C VAL A 144 2.24 -13.63 -6.59
N ASP A 145 1.17 -14.16 -7.21
CA ASP A 145 1.32 -15.18 -8.27
C ASP A 145 0.31 -15.06 -9.44
N GLY A 146 0.83 -15.26 -10.66
CA GLY A 146 0.12 -15.70 -11.87
C GLY A 146 -0.94 -14.77 -12.50
N SER A 147 -1.35 -13.69 -11.83
CA SER A 147 -2.39 -12.81 -12.35
C SER A 147 -1.84 -11.75 -13.34
N PRO A 148 -2.67 -11.25 -14.27
CA PRO A 148 -2.29 -10.16 -15.16
C PRO A 148 -1.84 -8.93 -14.35
N PRO A 149 -0.79 -8.23 -14.80
CA PRO A 149 -0.30 -7.03 -14.14
C PRO A 149 -1.42 -5.99 -13.95
N LEU A 150 -1.29 -5.16 -12.93
CA LEU A 150 -2.23 -4.06 -12.71
C LEU A 150 -2.18 -3.10 -13.89
N THR A 151 -3.36 -2.70 -14.36
CA THR A 151 -3.47 -1.62 -15.34
C THR A 151 -3.00 -0.30 -14.72
N PRO A 152 -2.59 0.70 -15.54
CA PRO A 152 -2.18 2.00 -15.03
C PRO A 152 -3.21 2.67 -14.12
N ILE A 153 -4.50 2.46 -14.40
CA ILE A 153 -5.61 3.00 -13.60
C ILE A 153 -5.69 2.28 -12.25
N GLU A 154 -5.59 0.95 -12.24
CA GLU A 154 -5.58 0.16 -10.99
C GLU A 154 -4.39 0.52 -10.10
N MET A 155 -3.21 0.77 -10.67
CA MET A 155 -2.05 1.23 -9.90
C MET A 155 -2.28 2.58 -9.21
N VAL A 156 -2.93 3.52 -9.90
CA VAL A 156 -3.26 4.84 -9.34
C VAL A 156 -4.29 4.72 -8.22
N VAL A 157 -5.33 3.90 -8.42
CA VAL A 157 -6.37 3.63 -7.41
C VAL A 157 -5.74 2.97 -6.18
N LEU A 158 -4.94 1.93 -6.38
CA LEU A 158 -4.26 1.21 -5.30
C LEU A 158 -3.33 2.15 -4.52
N SER A 159 -2.50 2.93 -5.21
CA SER A 159 -1.59 3.89 -4.57
C SER A 159 -2.35 4.95 -3.75
N GLY A 160 -3.48 5.44 -4.26
CA GLY A 160 -4.34 6.37 -3.55
C GLY A 160 -4.93 5.77 -2.26
N ILE A 161 -5.43 4.54 -2.35
CA ILE A 161 -6.02 3.83 -1.21
C ILE A 161 -4.97 3.45 -0.16
N ILE A 162 -3.77 3.02 -0.58
CA ILE A 162 -2.65 2.75 0.34
C ILE A 162 -2.24 4.02 1.08
N SER A 163 -2.13 5.14 0.35
CA SER A 163 -1.78 6.44 0.95
C SER A 163 -2.84 6.89 1.95
N ALA A 164 -4.12 6.69 1.64
CA ALA A 164 -5.22 7.01 2.55
C ALA A 164 -5.24 6.07 3.77
N PHE A 165 -5.02 4.77 3.58
CA PHE A 165 -4.93 3.81 4.67
C PHE A 165 -3.82 4.17 5.66
N LEU A 166 -2.60 4.42 5.16
CA LEU A 166 -1.47 4.79 6.00
C LEU A 166 -1.66 6.16 6.66
N GLY A 167 -2.17 7.16 5.93
CA GLY A 167 -2.46 8.49 6.46
C GLY A 167 -3.59 8.50 7.49
N GLY A 168 -4.56 7.60 7.33
CA GLY A 168 -5.75 7.46 8.14
C GLY A 168 -5.57 6.64 9.43
N LEU A 169 -4.38 6.06 9.68
CA LEU A 169 -4.06 5.38 10.92
C LEU A 169 -4.28 6.29 12.14
N LYS A 170 -5.01 5.79 13.14
CA LYS A 170 -5.39 6.53 14.34
C LYS A 170 -4.16 6.90 15.19
N ASP A 171 -3.25 5.96 15.35
CA ASP A 171 -2.07 6.13 16.19
C ASP A 171 -1.00 6.92 15.47
N ASN A 172 -0.79 8.17 15.91
CA ASN A 172 0.17 9.07 15.27
C ASN A 172 1.62 8.53 15.29
N LYS A 173 2.01 7.77 16.32
CA LYS A 173 3.36 7.19 16.38
C LYS A 173 3.51 6.09 15.33
N ILE A 174 2.55 5.16 15.26
CA ILE A 174 2.53 4.09 14.26
C ILE A 174 2.50 4.70 12.87
N ARG A 175 1.61 5.66 12.62
CA ARG A 175 1.51 6.39 11.35
C ARG A 175 2.85 7.00 10.91
N ILE A 176 3.51 7.75 11.79
CA ILE A 176 4.81 8.37 11.48
C ILE A 176 5.86 7.29 11.22
N THR A 177 5.94 6.25 12.06
CA THR A 177 6.89 5.14 11.89
C THR A 177 6.71 4.46 10.54
N VAL A 178 5.47 4.10 10.17
CA VAL A 178 5.20 3.43 8.89
C VAL A 178 5.45 4.35 7.71
N LEU A 179 5.08 5.62 7.77
CA LEU A 179 5.36 6.59 6.70
C LEU A 179 6.86 6.90 6.54
N MET A 180 7.63 6.86 7.62
CA MET A 180 9.09 7.06 7.60
C MET A 180 9.85 5.82 7.13
N LYS A 181 9.38 4.62 7.50
CA LYS A 181 9.96 3.35 7.07
C LYS A 181 9.57 2.99 5.63
N SER A 182 8.33 3.28 5.23
CA SER A 182 7.79 3.03 3.89
C SER A 182 8.17 4.15 2.91
N THR A 183 9.48 4.42 2.80
CA THR A 183 10.03 5.30 1.76
C THR A 183 9.74 4.77 0.34
N ALA A 184 9.44 3.48 0.22
CA ALA A 184 8.74 2.89 -0.91
C ALA A 184 7.27 2.74 -0.55
N VAL A 185 6.37 3.32 -1.36
CA VAL A 185 4.93 3.04 -1.30
C VAL A 185 4.80 1.52 -1.29
N SER A 186 4.28 0.94 -0.21
CA SER A 186 3.97 -0.48 -0.14
C SER A 186 3.33 -0.88 -1.46
N GLY A 187 3.95 -1.81 -2.21
CA GLY A 187 3.47 -2.17 -3.54
C GLY A 187 2.06 -2.77 -3.49
N SER A 188 1.66 -3.23 -2.31
CA SER A 188 0.35 -3.78 -2.02
C SER A 188 -0.25 -3.18 -0.76
N LEU A 189 -1.58 -3.22 -0.67
CA LEU A 189 -2.30 -2.88 0.55
C LEU A 189 -1.95 -3.87 1.68
N ARG A 190 -1.68 -5.14 1.32
CA ARG A 190 -1.22 -6.15 2.27
C ARG A 190 0.11 -5.78 2.96
N THR A 191 1.11 -5.38 2.18
CA THR A 191 2.42 -4.96 2.73
C THR A 191 2.30 -3.69 3.57
N ALA A 192 1.38 -2.79 3.24
CA ALA A 192 1.08 -1.61 4.05
C ALA A 192 0.49 -1.98 5.43
N TYR A 193 -0.36 -3.01 5.47
CA TYR A 193 -0.92 -3.53 6.71
C TYR A 193 0.13 -4.22 7.58
N GLU A 194 0.97 -5.07 7.00
CA GLU A 194 2.04 -5.76 7.71
C GLU A 194 3.01 -4.77 8.35
N ALA A 195 3.44 -3.74 7.60
CA ALA A 195 4.28 -2.68 8.15
C ALA A 195 3.61 -1.94 9.32
N ALA A 196 2.28 -1.77 9.30
CA ALA A 196 1.53 -1.15 10.38
C ALA A 196 1.40 -2.04 11.62
N GLU A 197 1.28 -3.36 11.45
CA GLU A 197 1.33 -4.32 12.57
C GLU A 197 2.74 -4.38 13.16
N ASP A 198 3.80 -4.44 12.35
CA ASP A 198 5.19 -4.45 12.84
C ASP A 198 5.47 -3.20 13.69
N ALA A 199 5.07 -2.02 13.20
CA ALA A 199 5.22 -0.77 13.94
C ALA A 199 4.36 -0.73 15.23
N ARG A 200 3.23 -1.45 15.25
CA ARG A 200 2.39 -1.59 16.45
C ARG A 200 3.04 -2.52 17.47
N GLU A 201 3.68 -3.59 17.03
CA GLU A 201 4.42 -4.52 17.89
C GLU A 201 5.67 -3.88 18.48
N GLU A 202 6.49 -3.23 17.66
CA GLU A 202 7.66 -2.46 18.12
C GLU A 202 7.28 -1.42 19.18
N LYS A 203 6.13 -0.75 19.01
CA LYS A 203 5.63 0.19 20.00
C LYS A 203 5.30 -0.51 21.33
N LYS A 204 4.67 -1.69 21.29
CA LYS A 204 4.35 -2.46 22.51
C LYS A 204 5.63 -2.88 23.22
N GLU A 205 6.61 -3.40 22.48
CA GLU A 205 7.91 -3.79 23.03
C GLU A 205 8.66 -2.61 23.66
N PHE A 206 8.64 -1.45 22.99
CA PHE A 206 9.27 -0.25 23.52
C PHE A 206 8.59 0.25 24.82
N GLU A 207 7.26 0.21 24.90
CA GLU A 207 6.55 0.60 26.13
C GLU A 207 6.80 -0.43 27.25
N LEU A 208 6.90 -1.73 26.94
CA LEU A 208 7.30 -2.78 27.88
C LEU A 208 8.72 -2.51 28.43
N LEU A 209 9.69 -2.25 27.57
CA LEU A 209 11.06 -1.92 27.95
C LEU A 209 11.12 -0.66 28.82
N LYS A 210 10.34 0.36 28.48
CA LYS A 210 10.24 1.59 29.27
C LYS A 210 9.64 1.34 30.65
N SER A 211 8.64 0.46 30.76
CA SER A 211 8.05 0.09 32.04
C SER A 211 9.03 -0.66 32.94
N HIS A 212 9.75 -1.65 32.38
CA HIS A 212 10.79 -2.40 33.06
C HIS A 212 11.91 -1.49 33.57
N PHE A 213 12.40 -0.58 32.72
CA PHE A 213 13.44 0.37 33.10
C PHE A 213 13.00 1.31 34.23
N THR A 214 11.74 1.76 34.20
CA THR A 214 11.18 2.63 35.24
C THR A 214 11.03 1.87 36.56
N GLN A 215 10.68 0.59 36.51
CA GLN A 215 10.56 -0.29 37.68
C GLN A 215 11.92 -0.61 38.31
N GLU A 216 12.93 -0.94 37.51
CA GLU A 216 14.27 -1.30 38.01
C GLU A 216 15.08 -0.09 38.48
N ARG A 217 14.97 1.06 37.81
CA ARG A 217 15.82 2.23 38.08
C ARG A 217 15.10 3.39 38.75
N GLY A 218 13.80 3.25 39.03
CA GLY A 218 12.98 4.27 39.69
C GLY A 218 12.87 5.59 38.92
N ARG A 219 13.32 5.65 37.67
CA ARG A 219 13.34 6.86 36.83
C ARG A 219 12.84 6.54 35.41
N PRO A 220 11.99 7.41 34.82
CA PRO A 220 11.50 7.18 33.47
C PRO A 220 12.64 7.31 32.44
N LEU A 221 12.72 6.37 31.50
CA LEU A 221 13.74 6.34 30.44
C LEU A 221 13.85 7.67 29.66
N ASN A 222 12.72 8.36 29.49
CA ASN A 222 12.66 9.66 28.84
C ASN A 222 13.43 10.75 29.59
N ALA A 223 13.47 10.70 30.94
CA ALA A 223 14.25 11.64 31.74
C ALA A 223 15.75 11.39 31.58
N VAL A 224 16.17 10.12 31.57
CA VAL A 224 17.58 9.74 31.33
C VAL A 224 18.04 10.17 29.94
N LEU A 225 17.23 9.92 28.91
CA LEU A 225 17.53 10.37 27.54
C LEU A 225 17.53 11.90 27.41
N ALA A 226 16.66 12.60 28.15
CA ALA A 226 16.65 14.06 28.17
C ALA A 226 17.88 14.64 28.89
N ASP A 227 18.35 13.98 29.95
CA ASP A 227 19.56 14.35 30.69
C ASP A 227 20.81 14.14 29.83
N ILE A 228 20.87 13.06 29.04
CA ILE A 228 21.93 12.83 28.04
C ILE A 228 21.88 13.88 26.91
N LYS A 229 20.70 14.37 26.53
CA LYS A 229 20.58 15.42 25.52
C LYS A 229 20.87 16.83 26.05
N ARG A 230 20.63 17.09 27.35
CA ARG A 230 20.96 18.37 28.02
C ARG A 230 22.43 18.44 28.41
N SER A 231 23.00 17.33 28.83
CA SER A 231 24.43 17.19 29.02
C SER A 231 25.06 17.02 27.65
N GLY A 232 25.52 18.10 27.02
CA GLY A 232 26.36 18.04 25.81
C GLY A 232 27.72 17.34 26.03
N HIS A 233 27.83 16.42 26.97
CA HIS A 233 29.01 15.61 27.23
C HIS A 233 28.95 14.35 26.37
N GLN A 234 29.95 14.20 25.51
CA GLN A 234 30.41 12.87 25.09
C GLN A 234 30.52 11.97 26.33
N PRO A 235 30.03 10.73 26.30
CA PRO A 235 30.34 9.80 27.37
C PRO A 235 31.86 9.60 27.37
N PHE A 236 32.50 10.12 28.40
CA PHE A 236 33.81 9.66 28.86
C PHE A 236 33.61 8.18 29.21
N ILE A 237 34.00 7.29 28.30
CA ILE A 237 34.14 5.87 28.62
C ILE A 237 35.27 5.81 29.65
N GLN A 238 34.88 5.73 30.92
CA GLN A 238 35.80 5.34 31.96
C GLN A 238 36.05 3.85 31.78
N ASP A 239 37.21 3.56 31.17
CA ASP A 239 37.86 2.27 31.12
C ASP A 239 37.72 1.54 32.47
N THR A 240 36.85 0.54 32.51
CA THR A 240 37.00 -0.57 33.46
C THR A 240 37.59 -1.73 32.68
N ARG A 241 38.90 -1.66 32.50
CA ARG A 241 39.76 -2.81 32.22
C ARG A 241 39.41 -3.93 33.18
N ARG A 242 38.74 -4.99 32.69
CA ARG A 242 38.94 -6.34 33.21
C ARG A 242 39.83 -7.09 32.24
N ASN A 243 41.01 -7.38 32.76
CA ASN A 243 42.13 -8.09 32.19
C ASN A 243 41.75 -9.55 31.88
N TRP A 244 41.83 -9.97 30.62
CA TRP A 244 42.15 -11.34 30.24
C TRP A 244 43.08 -11.26 29.02
N GLY A 245 44.31 -11.74 29.22
CA GLY A 245 45.41 -11.65 28.26
C GLY A 245 45.29 -12.62 27.06
N PRO A 246 46.27 -12.55 26.14
CA PRO A 246 46.12 -12.97 24.75
C PRO A 246 46.66 -14.38 24.49
N THR A 247 46.09 -15.05 23.48
CA THR A 247 46.79 -16.12 22.75
C THR A 247 46.66 -15.86 21.25
N GLU A 248 47.81 -15.60 20.64
CA GLU A 248 48.02 -15.56 19.19
C GLU A 248 47.58 -16.87 18.53
N GLN A 249 46.94 -16.79 17.36
CA GLN A 249 47.14 -17.78 16.30
C GLN A 249 46.77 -17.22 14.92
N LYS A 250 47.84 -17.00 14.14
CA LYS A 250 48.05 -17.02 12.69
C LYS A 250 46.83 -17.05 11.72
N GLN A 251 46.89 -16.09 10.80
CA GLN A 251 46.37 -16.06 9.42
C GLN A 251 46.50 -17.39 8.63
N PRO A 252 45.76 -17.63 7.52
CA PRO A 252 45.80 -16.76 6.31
C PRO A 252 44.48 -16.52 5.55
N GLU A 253 44.53 -15.50 4.68
CA GLU A 253 43.57 -15.16 3.62
C GLU A 253 43.26 -16.33 2.66
N PRO A 254 42.14 -16.23 1.90
CA PRO A 254 42.33 -15.94 0.48
C PRO A 254 41.36 -14.90 -0.12
N GLN A 255 41.94 -14.05 -0.98
CA GLN A 255 41.30 -13.19 -1.97
C GLN A 255 40.49 -13.99 -2.99
N TRP A 256 39.26 -13.58 -3.38
CA TRP A 256 38.77 -13.69 -4.77
C TRP A 256 37.73 -12.60 -5.11
N LYS A 257 38.13 -11.72 -6.04
CA LYS A 257 37.42 -11.20 -7.21
C LYS A 257 36.08 -10.43 -7.10
N THR A 258 36.22 -9.14 -7.40
CA THR A 258 35.28 -8.27 -8.12
C THR A 258 34.90 -8.85 -9.49
N GLN A 259 33.60 -8.95 -9.79
CA GLN A 259 33.05 -8.76 -11.14
C GLN A 259 31.53 -8.49 -11.10
N GLU A 260 31.14 -7.37 -11.70
CA GLU A 260 29.89 -7.10 -12.47
C GLU A 260 28.53 -7.45 -11.83
N ASN A 261 27.58 -6.51 -11.71
CA ASN A 261 26.93 -5.95 -12.89
C ASN A 261 26.21 -4.63 -12.62
N GLN A 262 26.38 -3.72 -13.59
CA GLN A 262 25.61 -2.51 -13.78
C GLN A 262 24.20 -2.89 -14.22
N ASN A 263 23.16 -2.56 -13.44
CA ASN A 263 21.79 -2.40 -13.96
C ASN A 263 20.80 -1.70 -13.01
N GLU A 264 21.18 -1.32 -11.80
CA GLU A 264 20.29 -0.59 -10.89
C GLU A 264 20.64 0.90 -10.85
N ARG A 265 20.23 1.69 -11.85
CA ARG A 265 20.33 3.16 -11.73
C ARG A 265 19.18 3.98 -12.29
N THR A 266 18.04 3.35 -12.62
CA THR A 266 16.97 4.05 -13.35
C THR A 266 15.64 4.27 -12.63
N GLU A 267 15.44 3.79 -11.40
CA GLU A 267 14.11 3.90 -10.75
C GLU A 267 14.01 4.81 -9.52
N SER A 268 15.07 5.53 -9.16
CA SER A 268 15.08 6.39 -7.96
C SER A 268 14.56 7.82 -8.20
N PHE A 269 13.45 8.05 -8.91
CA PHE A 269 13.01 9.43 -9.20
C PHE A 269 11.50 9.67 -9.26
N ARG A 270 10.74 9.21 -8.27
CA ARG A 270 9.38 9.74 -8.02
C ARG A 270 9.03 9.69 -6.54
N ASN A 271 9.65 10.54 -5.71
CA ASN A 271 9.07 11.08 -4.46
C ASN A 271 10.11 11.94 -3.71
N MET A 272 10.19 13.23 -4.04
CA MET A 272 10.82 14.23 -3.16
C MET A 272 9.69 15.06 -2.54
N GLY A 273 9.10 14.51 -1.48
CA GLY A 273 8.27 15.25 -0.54
C GLY A 273 9.09 16.34 0.16
N LYS A 274 8.40 17.41 0.59
CA LYS A 274 8.95 18.62 1.19
C LYS A 274 9.97 18.35 2.31
N PHE A 275 11.26 18.32 1.98
CA PHE A 275 12.32 18.44 2.99
C PHE A 275 12.39 19.90 3.46
N SER A 276 12.28 20.10 4.77
CA SER A 276 12.49 21.40 5.41
C SER A 276 13.87 21.93 5.05
N SER A 277 13.97 23.21 4.69
CA SER A 277 15.21 23.91 4.32
C SER A 277 16.31 23.84 5.39
N ASN A 278 15.99 23.38 6.60
CA ASN A 278 16.82 23.50 7.79
C ASN A 278 17.91 22.42 7.94
N ASN A 279 17.92 21.37 7.11
CA ASN A 279 18.91 20.28 7.19
C ASN A 279 19.84 20.19 5.97
N LYS A 280 19.96 21.25 5.17
CA LYS A 280 20.84 21.24 3.99
C LYS A 280 22.30 21.46 4.40
N PRO A 281 23.26 20.69 3.83
CA PRO A 281 24.67 21.01 3.99
C PRO A 281 24.98 22.45 3.54
N PRO A 282 25.97 23.13 4.17
CA PRO A 282 26.40 24.46 3.74
C PRO A 282 26.77 24.48 2.25
N LYS A 283 26.34 25.54 1.54
CA LYS A 283 26.62 25.76 0.11
C LYS A 283 28.11 25.65 -0.24
N THR A 284 28.98 26.06 0.68
CA THR A 284 30.44 26.04 0.54
C THR A 284 31.05 24.65 0.38
N LEU A 285 30.32 23.58 0.74
CA LEU A 285 30.78 22.20 0.55
C LEU A 285 30.61 21.70 -0.89
N SER A 286 29.81 22.39 -1.70
CA SER A 286 29.56 21.97 -3.07
C SER A 286 30.76 22.29 -3.95
N ARG A 287 31.13 21.35 -4.83
CA ARG A 287 32.09 21.62 -5.92
C ARG A 287 31.44 22.35 -7.09
N HIS A 288 30.11 22.47 -7.09
CA HIS A 288 29.36 23.06 -8.19
C HIS A 288 29.39 24.60 -8.12
N PRO A 289 29.84 25.30 -9.19
CA PRO A 289 30.10 26.74 -9.14
C PRO A 289 28.88 27.62 -8.79
N LEU A 290 27.68 27.21 -9.23
CA LEU A 290 26.44 27.95 -8.91
C LEU A 290 25.96 27.74 -7.47
N ILE A 291 26.34 26.63 -6.83
CA ILE A 291 25.84 26.26 -5.51
C ILE A 291 26.76 26.84 -4.45
N ASN A 292 28.07 26.72 -4.63
CA ASN A 292 29.06 27.29 -3.71
C ASN A 292 29.23 28.81 -3.83
N GLY A 293 28.53 29.45 -4.77
CA GLY A 293 28.53 30.90 -4.95
C GLY A 293 29.75 31.45 -5.68
N THR A 294 30.61 30.60 -6.24
CA THR A 294 31.74 31.04 -7.07
C THR A 294 31.29 31.57 -8.44
N THR A 295 30.09 31.21 -8.88
CA THR A 295 29.44 31.79 -10.08
C THR A 295 28.03 32.22 -9.74
N ASN A 296 27.67 33.45 -10.13
CA ASN A 296 26.31 33.94 -10.03
C ASN A 296 25.48 33.46 -11.22
N TYR A 297 24.23 33.05 -10.95
CA TYR A 297 23.29 32.72 -12.01
C TYR A 297 22.80 34.00 -12.70
N ASN A 298 22.98 34.07 -14.02
CA ASN A 298 22.40 35.10 -14.88
C ASN A 298 21.36 34.46 -15.82
N LYS A 299 20.25 35.15 -16.07
CA LYS A 299 19.16 34.72 -16.95
C LYS A 299 19.61 34.45 -18.38
N GLU A 300 20.65 35.13 -18.83
CA GLU A 300 21.25 34.94 -20.17
C GLU A 300 22.01 33.60 -20.29
N MET A 301 22.31 32.92 -19.17
CA MET A 301 23.01 31.62 -19.17
C MET A 301 22.12 30.44 -19.58
N GLY A 302 20.81 30.67 -19.80
CA GLY A 302 19.87 29.66 -20.25
C GLY A 302 19.41 28.69 -19.15
N ILE A 303 18.69 27.65 -19.56
CA ILE A 303 18.08 26.67 -18.65
C ILE A 303 19.18 25.80 -18.02
N ILE A 304 19.12 25.63 -16.70
CA ILE A 304 19.98 24.72 -15.94
C ILE A 304 19.29 23.37 -15.78
N TYR A 305 20.00 22.30 -16.13
CA TYR A 305 19.50 20.95 -15.88
C TYR A 305 19.73 20.55 -14.42
N ILE A 306 18.67 20.54 -13.61
CA ILE A 306 18.75 20.37 -12.14
C ILE A 306 19.55 19.13 -11.70
N ARG A 307 19.49 18.01 -12.43
CA ARG A 307 20.21 16.79 -12.01
C ARG A 307 21.72 16.89 -12.13
N ARG A 308 22.25 17.78 -12.96
CA ARG A 308 23.70 17.88 -13.21
C ARG A 308 24.27 19.29 -13.07
N GLY A 309 23.41 20.31 -13.06
CA GLY A 309 23.79 21.71 -12.93
C GLY A 309 24.43 22.32 -14.18
N GLU A 310 24.49 21.56 -15.27
CA GLU A 310 25.02 22.00 -16.55
C GLU A 310 24.01 22.89 -17.32
N ARG A 311 24.55 23.79 -18.15
CA ARG A 311 23.80 24.84 -18.85
C ARG A 311 23.40 24.40 -20.26
N GLY A 312 22.21 24.82 -20.70
CA GLY A 312 21.90 24.96 -22.13
C GLY A 312 21.43 23.70 -22.88
N HIS A 313 21.17 22.57 -22.20
CA HIS A 313 20.74 21.34 -22.89
C HIS A 313 19.52 20.66 -22.25
N LYS A 314 18.86 19.81 -23.03
CA LYS A 314 17.74 18.98 -22.61
C LYS A 314 18.21 17.53 -22.37
N LYS A 315 17.37 16.76 -21.67
CA LYS A 315 17.62 15.44 -21.06
C LYS A 315 18.45 14.40 -21.84
N PRO A 316 18.43 14.29 -23.20
CA PRO A 316 19.25 13.28 -23.87
C PRO A 316 20.72 13.68 -24.12
N GLU A 317 21.10 14.94 -23.94
CA GLU A 317 22.42 15.46 -24.36
C GLU A 317 23.44 15.60 -23.22
N CYS A 318 23.06 15.25 -21.98
CA CYS A 318 23.94 15.41 -20.82
C CYS A 318 25.03 14.31 -20.76
N THR A 319 26.30 14.69 -20.82
CA THR A 319 27.46 13.82 -20.53
C THR A 319 28.21 14.32 -19.28
N GLY A 320 27.84 13.84 -18.10
CA GLY A 320 28.34 14.33 -16.80
C GLY A 320 27.92 13.43 -15.64
N ALA A 321 28.46 13.63 -14.43
CA ALA A 321 27.98 12.93 -13.23
C ALA A 321 26.70 13.60 -12.71
N ALA A 322 25.79 12.83 -12.11
CA ALA A 322 24.64 13.41 -11.41
C ALA A 322 25.11 14.13 -10.14
N LEU A 323 24.57 15.33 -9.89
CA LEU A 323 24.77 16.06 -8.64
C LEU A 323 24.10 15.33 -7.47
N ASP A 324 24.63 15.55 -6.27
CA ASP A 324 24.01 15.03 -5.07
C ASP A 324 22.63 15.65 -4.84
N TRP A 325 21.74 14.91 -4.18
CA TRP A 325 20.34 15.34 -4.00
C TRP A 325 20.21 16.74 -3.36
N TRP A 326 21.11 17.09 -2.44
CA TRP A 326 21.10 18.37 -1.74
C TRP A 326 21.58 19.52 -2.64
N GLU A 327 22.50 19.23 -3.56
CA GLU A 327 22.96 20.17 -4.59
C GLU A 327 21.82 20.48 -5.58
N GLN A 328 21.08 19.44 -6.00
CA GLN A 328 19.90 19.59 -6.87
C GLN A 328 18.82 20.48 -6.21
N LEU A 329 18.66 20.39 -4.89
CA LEU A 329 17.72 21.26 -4.16
C LEU A 329 18.14 22.73 -4.17
N TYR A 330 19.44 23.03 -4.06
CA TYR A 330 19.92 24.41 -4.16
C TYR A 330 19.73 24.98 -5.57
N LEU A 331 19.98 24.18 -6.62
CA LEU A 331 19.71 24.61 -8.00
C LEU A 331 18.22 24.87 -8.24
N LYS A 332 17.34 24.08 -7.62
CA LYS A 332 15.89 24.28 -7.70
C LYS A 332 15.48 25.61 -7.05
N GLU A 333 16.06 25.96 -5.92
CA GLU A 333 15.82 27.26 -5.26
C GLU A 333 16.31 28.44 -6.11
N ILE A 334 17.47 28.30 -6.76
CA ILE A 334 18.00 29.31 -7.68
C ILE A 334 17.07 29.49 -8.88
N GLY A 335 16.53 28.39 -9.42
CA GLY A 335 15.59 28.42 -10.55
C GLY A 335 14.22 28.99 -10.20
N THR A 336 13.65 28.67 -9.03
CA THR A 336 12.32 29.13 -8.61
C THR A 336 12.28 30.61 -8.25
N ASN A 337 13.41 31.23 -7.90
CA ASN A 337 13.50 32.67 -7.67
C ASN A 337 13.65 33.48 -8.97
N SER A 338 13.72 32.81 -10.14
CA SER A 338 13.71 33.46 -11.45
C SER A 338 12.34 33.23 -12.11
N ASN A 339 11.58 34.31 -12.35
CA ASN A 339 10.24 34.27 -12.96
C ASN A 339 10.27 33.72 -14.41
N TYR A 340 10.23 32.39 -14.58
CA TYR A 340 9.94 31.74 -15.86
C TYR A 340 8.88 30.64 -15.68
N PRO A 341 8.04 30.35 -16.69
CA PRO A 341 7.07 29.26 -16.65
C PRO A 341 7.81 27.92 -16.78
N TRP A 342 7.75 27.10 -15.74
CA TRP A 342 8.38 25.78 -15.74
C TRP A 342 7.50 24.76 -16.46
N PHE A 343 8.05 24.05 -17.46
CA PHE A 343 7.39 22.92 -18.10
C PHE A 343 7.26 21.75 -17.11
N SER A 344 6.03 21.49 -16.67
CA SER A 344 5.65 20.30 -15.91
C SER A 344 5.89 19.04 -16.74
N HIS A 345 6.54 18.05 -16.14
CA HIS A 345 6.89 16.76 -16.76
C HIS A 345 5.77 15.72 -16.64
N ASN A 346 4.52 16.16 -16.68
CA ASN A 346 3.37 15.29 -16.91
C ASN A 346 2.69 15.76 -18.18
N GLY A 347 2.79 14.96 -19.24
CA GLY A 347 2.13 15.23 -20.50
C GLY A 347 0.61 15.16 -20.34
N SER A 348 -0.03 16.31 -20.13
CA SER A 348 -1.33 16.67 -20.68
C SER A 348 -1.70 18.11 -20.29
N GLY A 349 -2.07 18.90 -21.29
CA GLY A 349 -2.96 20.04 -21.13
C GLY A 349 -2.30 21.40 -20.90
N LEU A 350 -2.15 22.15 -22.01
CA LEU A 350 -2.21 23.60 -22.04
C LEU A 350 -3.22 24.13 -21.01
N ARG A 351 -2.78 25.02 -20.11
CA ARG A 351 -3.74 25.79 -19.31
C ARG A 351 -4.33 26.87 -20.19
N PHE A 352 -5.64 26.75 -20.40
CA PHE A 352 -6.51 27.75 -20.99
C PHE A 352 -6.39 29.06 -20.19
N ARG A 353 -5.62 30.00 -20.73
CA ARG A 353 -5.79 31.46 -20.64
C ARG A 353 -4.90 32.05 -21.74
N ASP A 354 -5.45 33.02 -22.45
CA ASP A 354 -4.95 33.62 -23.70
C ASP A 354 -5.47 32.95 -24.99
N ILE A 355 -6.79 32.79 -25.08
CA ILE A 355 -7.49 32.93 -26.37
C ILE A 355 -8.19 34.29 -26.30
N ASP A 356 -7.47 35.36 -26.62
CA ASP A 356 -8.10 36.62 -27.01
C ASP A 356 -7.32 37.38 -28.09
N ASP A 357 -6.27 36.80 -28.68
CA ASP A 357 -5.58 37.42 -29.82
C ASP A 357 -4.93 36.37 -30.70
N SER A 358 -5.65 35.88 -31.72
CA SER A 358 -5.00 35.46 -32.98
C SER A 358 -6.01 35.20 -34.09
N SER A 359 -5.90 36.07 -35.09
CA SER A 359 -6.64 36.18 -36.33
C SER A 359 -6.37 35.03 -37.33
N TRP A 360 -6.96 33.86 -37.09
CA TRP A 360 -7.05 32.82 -38.13
C TRP A 360 -8.50 32.51 -38.51
N ARG A 361 -9.10 33.47 -39.21
CA ARG A 361 -10.10 33.22 -40.26
C ARG A 361 -9.78 34.12 -41.45
N ARG A 362 -9.15 33.55 -42.48
CA ARG A 362 -9.46 33.77 -43.89
C ARG A 362 -8.77 32.73 -44.73
#